data_AF-A0A832D5Q3-F1
#
_entry.id   AF-A0A832D5Q3-F1
#
_cell.length_a   1.000
_cell.length_b   1.000
_cell.length_c   1.000
_cell.angle_alpha   90.00
_cell.angle_beta   90.00
_cell.angle_gamma   90.00
#
_symmetry.space_group_name_H-M   'P 1'
#
loop_
_entity.id
_entity.type
_entity.pdbx_description
1 polymer ?
#
loop_
_entity_poly.entity_id
_entity_poly.type
_entity_poly.pdbx_seq_one_letter_code
_entity_poly.pdbx_strand_id
1 'polypeptide(L)'
;MISVETIGYFTDAPCSQYYPPPMGLFYPGRGDFIGVVGCTKYGWLVREIVKVFRDVGLIPVEGGAFPAAIPGISWSDHWSFWQHGYPAVMITDTAPFRYPYYHSEQDTPDKLDYERLACVVLSLKQAIFSLTNWLK
;
A
#
# COMPACT_ATOMS: atom_id res chain seq x y z
N MET A 1 4.86 4.62 -11.96
CA MET A 1 3.39 4.66 -11.77
C MET A 1 3.08 4.27 -10.34
N ILE A 2 2.06 4.88 -9.73
CA ILE A 2 1.58 4.53 -8.39
C ILE A 2 0.11 4.13 -8.56
N SER A 3 -0.21 2.87 -8.27
CA SER A 3 -1.58 2.36 -8.20
C SER A 3 -2.09 2.54 -6.79
N VAL A 4 -3.36 2.94 -6.65
CA VAL A 4 -4.05 3.06 -5.37
C VAL A 4 -5.10 1.97 -5.34
N GLU A 5 -4.95 1.00 -4.46
CA GLU A 5 -5.82 -0.18 -4.33
C GLU A 5 -6.31 -0.24 -2.90
N THR A 6 -7.53 0.21 -2.65
CA THR A 6 -8.16 0.38 -1.32
C THR A 6 -7.24 1.07 -0.30
N ILE A 7 -7.55 2.27 0.17
CA ILE A 7 -6.63 3.02 1.05
C ILE A 7 -7.29 3.67 2.27
N GLY A 8 -8.52 3.28 2.56
CA GLY A 8 -9.36 4.00 3.51
C GLY A 8 -9.78 3.20 4.74
N TYR A 9 -9.51 1.89 4.80
CA TYR A 9 -9.88 1.09 5.96
C TYR A 9 -8.71 0.85 6.91
N PHE A 10 -8.90 1.29 8.15
CA PHE A 10 -7.93 1.15 9.23
C PHE A 10 -8.60 0.60 10.48
N THR A 11 -7.86 -0.16 11.26
CA THR A 11 -8.35 -0.69 12.53
C THR A 11 -7.22 -0.88 13.52
N ASP A 12 -7.43 -0.36 14.72
CA ASP A 12 -6.51 -0.50 15.85
C ASP A 12 -6.72 -1.83 16.60
N ALA A 13 -7.66 -2.68 16.15
CA ALA A 13 -7.90 -3.97 16.80
C ALA A 13 -6.64 -4.86 16.70
N PRO A 14 -6.28 -5.60 17.77
CA PRO A 14 -5.20 -6.57 17.69
C PRO A 14 -5.56 -7.70 16.71
N CYS A 15 -4.56 -8.26 16.03
CA CYS A 15 -4.72 -9.38 15.09
C CYS A 15 -5.73 -9.12 13.95
N SER A 16 -5.87 -7.86 13.54
CA SER A 16 -6.83 -7.43 12.51
C SER A 16 -6.25 -7.44 11.10
N GLN A 17 -4.97 -7.80 10.95
CA GLN A 17 -4.27 -7.84 9.68
C GLN A 17 -3.85 -9.26 9.35
N TYR A 18 -4.27 -9.73 8.18
CA TYR A 18 -3.92 -11.05 7.66
C TYR A 18 -2.89 -10.93 6.53
N TYR A 19 -2.23 -12.03 6.20
CA TYR A 19 -1.32 -12.09 5.06
C TYR A 19 -1.26 -13.52 4.50
N PRO A 20 -0.87 -13.69 3.22
CA PRO A 20 -0.42 -14.98 2.74
C PRO A 20 0.78 -15.48 3.57
N PRO A 21 0.77 -16.73 4.05
CA PRO A 21 1.95 -17.31 4.70
C PRO A 21 3.18 -17.27 3.78
N PRO A 22 4.40 -16.99 4.28
CA PRO A 22 4.77 -16.74 5.67
C PRO A 22 4.87 -15.23 6.04
N MET A 23 4.26 -14.34 5.26
CA MET A 23 4.48 -12.88 5.41
C MET A 23 4.10 -12.34 6.80
N GLY A 24 3.09 -12.91 7.45
CA GLY A 24 2.66 -12.48 8.80
C GLY A 24 3.72 -12.64 9.90
N LEU A 25 4.84 -13.30 9.64
CA LEU A 25 5.99 -13.36 10.56
C LEU A 25 6.85 -12.09 10.54
N PHE A 26 6.72 -11.27 9.49
CA PHE A 26 7.60 -10.12 9.24
C PHE A 26 6.87 -8.78 9.28
N TYR A 27 5.54 -8.79 9.18
CA TYR A 27 4.72 -7.57 9.11
C TYR A 27 3.79 -7.43 10.32
N PRO A 28 3.32 -6.20 10.63
CA PRO A 28 2.48 -5.93 11.78
C PRO A 28 1.18 -6.76 11.81
N GLY A 29 0.77 -7.21 12.99
CA GLY A 29 -0.51 -7.90 13.18
C GLY A 29 -1.73 -6.97 13.31
N ARG A 30 -1.53 -5.65 13.37
CA ARG A 30 -2.59 -4.63 13.41
C ARG A 30 -2.76 -3.98 12.04
N GLY A 31 -3.98 -3.57 11.71
CA GLY A 31 -4.36 -2.97 10.44
C GLY A 31 -4.34 -1.44 10.45
N ASP A 32 -3.38 -0.84 11.14
CA ASP A 32 -3.27 0.61 11.40
C ASP A 32 -2.21 1.31 10.53
N PHE A 33 -1.79 0.66 9.43
CA PHE A 33 -0.75 1.14 8.52
C PHE A 33 -1.20 1.14 7.05
N ILE A 34 -0.49 1.87 6.21
CA ILE A 34 -0.61 1.77 4.75
C ILE A 34 0.54 0.97 4.14
N GLY A 35 0.24 0.08 3.21
CA GLY A 35 1.21 -0.76 2.51
C GLY A 35 1.70 -0.11 1.22
N VAL A 36 3.00 -0.25 0.94
CA VAL A 36 3.65 0.05 -0.34
C VAL A 36 4.19 -1.25 -0.92
N VAL A 37 3.51 -1.78 -1.93
CA VAL A 37 3.81 -3.09 -2.51
C VAL A 37 4.37 -2.94 -3.92
N GLY A 38 5.49 -3.60 -4.18
CA GLY A 38 6.14 -3.62 -5.50
C GLY A 38 6.61 -5.02 -5.88
N CYS A 39 7.16 -5.15 -7.09
CA CYS A 39 7.89 -6.36 -7.46
C CYS A 39 9.39 -6.21 -7.13
N THR A 40 10.10 -7.33 -6.97
CA THR A 40 11.54 -7.34 -6.62
C THR A 40 12.38 -6.47 -7.54
N LYS A 41 12.11 -6.48 -8.86
CA LYS A 41 12.79 -5.65 -9.87
C LYS A 41 12.72 -4.16 -9.56
N TYR A 42 11.61 -3.67 -9.01
CA TYR A 42 11.38 -2.26 -8.69
C TYR A 42 11.38 -1.97 -7.18
N GLY A 43 12.02 -2.83 -6.38
CA GLY A 43 12.06 -2.66 -4.92
C GLY A 43 12.75 -1.36 -4.45
N TRP A 44 13.57 -0.74 -5.31
CA TRP A 44 14.09 0.61 -5.04
C TRP A 44 12.98 1.65 -4.93
N LEU A 45 11.96 1.59 -5.78
CA LEU A 45 10.83 2.52 -5.78
C LEU A 45 9.99 2.37 -4.51
N VAL A 46 9.80 1.14 -4.05
CA VAL A 46 9.16 0.85 -2.75
C VAL A 46 9.93 1.53 -1.62
N ARG A 47 11.26 1.36 -1.56
CA ARG A 47 12.08 1.97 -0.50
C ARG A 47 12.02 3.50 -0.51
N GLU A 48 12.07 4.13 -1.67
CA GLU A 48 11.98 5.59 -1.77
C GLU A 48 10.63 6.12 -1.28
N ILE A 49 9.53 5.49 -1.68
CA ILE A 49 8.19 5.91 -1.24
C ILE A 49 8.02 5.70 0.26
N VAL A 50 8.43 4.53 0.78
CA VAL A 50 8.39 4.24 2.22
C VAL A 50 9.22 5.23 3.02
N LYS A 51 10.41 5.59 2.54
CA LYS A 51 11.25 6.61 3.15
C LYS A 51 10.51 7.95 3.23
N VAL A 52 9.91 8.41 2.14
CA VAL A 52 9.15 9.68 2.15
C VAL A 52 7.96 9.63 3.10
N PHE A 53 7.20 8.53 3.14
CA PHE A 53 6.09 8.40 4.09
C PHE A 53 6.58 8.44 5.55
N ARG A 54 7.71 7.80 5.86
CA ARG A 54 8.33 7.84 7.19
C ARG A 54 8.84 9.23 7.56
N ASP A 55 9.43 9.95 6.60
CA ASP A 55 9.90 11.33 6.80
C ASP A 55 8.73 12.30 7.03
N VAL A 56 7.60 12.08 6.34
CA VAL A 56 6.35 12.83 6.55
C VAL A 56 5.73 12.51 7.92
N GLY A 57 5.75 11.25 8.34
CA GLY A 57 5.39 10.84 9.70
C GLY A 57 3.91 10.96 10.06
N LEU A 58 3.01 11.09 9.07
CA LEU A 58 1.57 11.26 9.30
C LEU A 58 0.81 9.94 9.50
N ILE A 59 1.34 8.82 8.99
CA ILE A 59 0.71 7.51 9.11
C ILE A 59 1.78 6.40 9.12
N PRO A 60 1.59 5.30 9.88
CA PRO A 60 2.46 4.14 9.78
C PRO A 60 2.46 3.57 8.36
N VAL A 61 3.63 3.15 7.89
CA VAL A 61 3.82 2.66 6.53
C VAL A 61 4.69 1.41 6.52
N GLU A 62 4.27 0.41 5.76
CA GLU A 62 5.03 -0.82 5.55
C GLU A 62 5.31 -1.05 4.08
N GLY A 63 6.52 -1.54 3.79
CA GLY A 63 7.01 -1.74 2.43
C GLY A 63 7.32 -3.20 2.13
N GLY A 64 6.99 -3.65 0.92
CA GLY A 64 7.33 -5.00 0.48
C GLY A 64 7.57 -5.08 -1.03
N ALA A 65 8.67 -5.72 -1.43
CA ALA A 65 8.96 -6.00 -2.83
C ALA A 65 9.09 -7.51 -3.05
N PHE A 66 8.15 -8.09 -3.78
CA PHE A 66 7.97 -9.54 -3.86
C PHE A 66 7.91 -10.05 -5.30
N PRO A 67 8.13 -11.36 -5.55
CA PRO A 67 7.85 -11.95 -6.86
C PRO A 67 6.38 -11.70 -7.25
N ALA A 68 6.14 -11.22 -8.47
CA ALA A 68 4.79 -10.89 -8.94
C ALA A 68 3.82 -12.08 -8.99
N ALA A 69 4.35 -13.31 -8.94
CA ALA A 69 3.59 -14.55 -8.88
C ALA A 69 2.95 -14.83 -7.51
N ILE A 70 3.36 -14.13 -6.46
CA ILE A 70 2.75 -14.29 -5.13
C ILE A 70 1.35 -13.64 -5.13
N PRO A 71 0.30 -14.33 -4.65
CA PRO A 71 -1.04 -13.76 -4.52
C PRO A 71 -1.04 -12.43 -3.77
N GLY A 72 -1.83 -11.46 -4.24
CA GLY A 72 -1.92 -10.12 -3.66
C GLY A 72 -0.91 -9.11 -4.21
N ILE A 73 0.20 -9.55 -4.81
CA ILE A 73 1.27 -8.63 -5.27
C ILE A 73 0.93 -7.97 -6.60
N SER A 74 0.13 -8.63 -7.43
CA SER A 74 -0.17 -8.23 -8.82
C SER A 74 -1.66 -7.93 -9.05
N TRP A 75 -2.44 -7.67 -8.00
CA TRP A 75 -3.91 -7.57 -8.07
C TRP A 75 -4.46 -6.18 -8.37
N SER A 76 -3.63 -5.22 -8.77
CA SER A 76 -4.09 -3.89 -9.19
C SER A 76 -3.34 -3.39 -10.42
N ASP A 77 -3.65 -2.19 -10.88
CA ASP A 77 -3.26 -1.65 -12.18
C ASP A 77 -1.75 -1.59 -12.43
N HIS A 78 -0.95 -1.51 -11.36
CA HIS A 78 0.52 -1.51 -11.44
C HIS A 78 1.08 -2.75 -12.14
N TRP A 79 0.34 -3.87 -12.13
CA TRP A 79 0.75 -5.08 -12.85
C TRP A 79 0.88 -4.86 -14.36
N SER A 80 -0.06 -4.11 -14.97
CA SER A 80 -0.02 -3.82 -16.41
C SER A 80 1.25 -3.05 -16.81
N PHE A 81 1.70 -2.13 -15.96
CA PHE A 81 2.94 -1.38 -16.14
C PHE A 81 4.18 -2.27 -16.06
N TRP A 82 4.16 -3.27 -15.16
CA TRP A 82 5.24 -4.25 -15.10
C TRP A 82 5.37 -5.06 -16.39
N GLN A 83 4.26 -5.41 -17.05
CA GLN A 83 4.27 -6.14 -18.33
C GLN A 83 4.95 -5.35 -19.46
N HIS A 84 5.02 -4.03 -19.33
CA HIS A 84 5.68 -3.15 -20.29
C HIS A 84 7.00 -2.57 -19.79
N GLY A 85 7.55 -3.12 -18.71
CA GLY A 85 8.88 -2.73 -18.22
C GLY A 85 8.94 -1.40 -17.47
N TYR A 86 7.79 -0.83 -17.07
CA TYR A 86 7.74 0.42 -16.33
C TYR A 86 7.81 0.19 -14.81
N PRO A 87 8.57 1.01 -14.05
CA PRO A 87 8.54 1.00 -12.59
C PRO A 87 7.15 1.39 -12.07
N ALA A 88 6.55 0.50 -11.27
CA ALA A 88 5.25 0.73 -10.65
C ALA A 88 5.14 0.08 -9.27
N VAL A 89 4.32 0.68 -8.41
CA VAL A 89 3.99 0.16 -7.07
C VAL A 89 2.49 0.31 -6.81
N MET A 90 1.99 -0.43 -5.82
CA MET A 90 0.64 -0.35 -5.27
C MET A 90 0.68 0.25 -3.87
N ILE A 91 -0.25 1.15 -3.58
CA ILE A 91 -0.49 1.73 -2.26
C ILE A 91 -1.82 1.18 -1.78
N THR A 92 -1.83 0.51 -0.63
CA THR A 92 -2.99 -0.28 -0.21
C THR A 92 -3.13 -0.39 1.30
N ASP A 93 -4.36 -0.42 1.78
CA ASP A 93 -4.76 -0.87 3.12
C ASP A 93 -4.84 -2.41 3.20
N THR A 94 -4.30 -3.10 2.19
CA THR A 94 -4.23 -4.56 2.03
C THR A 94 -5.54 -5.26 1.63
N ALA A 95 -6.58 -4.50 1.30
CA ALA A 95 -7.77 -4.99 0.62
C ALA A 95 -8.34 -6.26 1.32
N PRO A 96 -8.51 -7.44 0.69
CA PRO A 96 -9.19 -8.57 1.35
C PRO A 96 -8.43 -9.13 2.57
N PHE A 97 -7.18 -8.72 2.79
CA PHE A 97 -6.40 -9.12 3.95
C PHE A 97 -6.70 -8.29 5.21
N ARG A 98 -7.50 -7.22 5.10
CA ARG A 98 -7.90 -6.37 6.22
C ARG A 98 -9.36 -5.95 6.14
N TYR A 99 -9.84 -5.62 4.94
CA TYR A 99 -11.14 -5.02 4.71
C TYR A 99 -12.23 -6.09 4.54
N PRO A 100 -13.11 -6.28 5.53
CA PRO A 100 -14.10 -7.37 5.50
C PRO A 100 -15.25 -7.14 4.53
N TYR A 101 -15.41 -5.91 4.02
CA TYR A 101 -16.49 -5.53 3.11
C TYR A 101 -16.04 -5.49 1.64
N TYR A 102 -14.83 -5.96 1.34
CA TYR A 102 -14.28 -5.96 -0.02
C TYR A 102 -15.20 -6.69 -1.00
N HIS A 103 -15.52 -6.05 -2.14
CA HIS A 103 -16.42 -6.59 -3.17
C HIS A 103 -17.80 -7.02 -2.64
N SER A 104 -18.35 -6.27 -1.68
CA SER A 104 -19.68 -6.53 -1.13
C SER A 104 -20.57 -5.31 -1.23
N GLU A 105 -21.88 -5.50 -1.10
CA GLU A 105 -22.85 -4.38 -1.01
C GLU A 105 -22.65 -3.53 0.26
N GLN A 106 -21.93 -4.05 1.26
CA GLN A 106 -21.56 -3.31 2.46
C GLN A 106 -20.31 -2.43 2.28
N ASP A 107 -19.72 -2.41 1.08
CA ASP A 107 -18.62 -1.50 0.73
C ASP A 107 -19.16 -0.07 0.56
N THR A 108 -19.36 0.60 1.70
CA THR A 108 -20.02 1.90 1.77
C THR A 108 -19.09 2.96 2.39
N PRO A 109 -19.26 4.25 2.05
CA PRO A 109 -18.35 5.32 2.50
C PRO A 109 -18.21 5.44 4.03
N ASP A 110 -19.22 5.02 4.81
CA ASP A 110 -19.16 5.03 6.28
C ASP A 110 -18.16 4.03 6.87
N LYS A 111 -17.60 3.11 6.06
CA LYS A 111 -16.53 2.19 6.51
C LYS A 111 -15.15 2.83 6.49
N LEU A 112 -15.00 3.99 5.87
CA LEU A 112 -13.70 4.62 5.68
C LEU A 112 -13.32 5.48 6.89
N ASP A 113 -12.06 5.38 7.28
CA ASP A 113 -11.43 6.34 8.19
C ASP A 113 -10.88 7.50 7.35
N TYR A 114 -11.67 8.57 7.26
CA TYR A 114 -11.34 9.74 6.46
C TYR A 114 -10.12 10.52 6.99
N GLU A 115 -9.85 10.47 8.29
CA GLU A 115 -8.70 11.17 8.89
C GLU A 115 -7.40 10.49 8.45
N ARG A 116 -7.31 9.17 8.62
CA ARG A 116 -6.14 8.40 8.17
C ARG A 116 -6.03 8.38 6.66
N LEU A 117 -7.14 8.30 5.93
CA LEU A 117 -7.15 8.43 4.47
C LEU A 117 -6.55 9.78 4.01
N ALA A 118 -6.88 10.88 4.67
CA ALA A 118 -6.29 12.19 4.38
C ALA A 118 -4.77 12.20 4.60
N CYS A 119 -4.29 11.54 5.68
CA CYS A 119 -2.85 11.36 5.92
C CYS A 119 -2.16 10.59 4.78
N VAL A 120 -2.81 9.54 4.24
CA VAL A 120 -2.31 8.80 3.07
C VAL A 120 -2.20 9.72 1.85
N VAL A 121 -3.24 10.49 1.54
CA VAL A 121 -3.26 11.42 0.39
C VAL A 121 -2.15 12.48 0.50
N LEU A 122 -1.97 13.07 1.68
CA LEU A 122 -0.90 14.06 1.92
C LEU A 122 0.49 13.45 1.79
N SER A 123 0.68 12.22 2.29
CA SER A 123 1.94 11.48 2.15
C SER A 123 2.22 11.10 0.69
N LEU A 124 1.19 10.70 -0.07
CA LEU A 124 1.30 10.43 -1.51
C LEU A 124 1.68 11.66 -2.30
N LYS A 125 1.07 12.81 -2.01
CA LYS A 125 1.43 14.09 -2.61
C LYS A 125 2.93 14.36 -2.43
N GLN A 126 3.45 14.18 -1.21
CA GLN A 126 4.88 14.40 -0.94
C GLN A 126 5.77 13.37 -1.65
N ALA A 127 5.37 12.10 -1.70
CA ALA A 127 6.10 11.06 -2.44
C ALA A 127 6.19 11.38 -3.93
N ILE A 128 5.10 11.84 -4.55
CA ILE A 128 5.08 12.26 -5.95
C ILE A 128 6.03 13.45 -6.18
N PHE A 129 5.99 14.48 -5.33
CA PHE A 129 6.92 15.62 -5.44
C PHE A 129 8.38 15.21 -5.28
N SER A 130 8.67 14.31 -4.35
CA SER A 130 10.02 13.79 -4.17
C SER A 130 10.48 13.10 -5.46
N LEU A 131 9.73 12.11 -5.95
CA LEU A 131 10.09 11.32 -7.13
C LEU A 131 10.25 12.15 -8.42
N THR A 132 9.51 13.24 -8.59
CA THR A 132 9.66 14.12 -9.77
C THR A 132 10.84 15.08 -9.65
N ASN A 133 11.23 15.48 -8.44
CA ASN A 133 12.42 16.30 -8.23
C ASN A 133 13.72 15.51 -8.36
N TRP A 134 13.68 14.18 -8.19
CA TRP A 134 14.80 13.27 -8.49
C TRP A 134 15.17 13.19 -9.97
N LEU A 135 14.28 13.60 -10.88
CA LEU A 135 14.50 13.58 -12.33
C LEU A 135 15.17 14.87 -12.87
N LYS A 136 15.57 15.77 -11.97
CA LYS A 136 16.36 16.97 -12.28
C LYS A 136 17.82 16.76 -11.89
#